data_AF-A0A2N2TN02-F1
#
_entry.id   AF-A0A2N2TN02-F1
#
_cell.length_a   1.000
_cell.length_b   1.000
_cell.length_c   1.000
_cell.angle_alpha   90.00
_cell.angle_beta   90.00
_cell.angle_gamma   90.00
#
_symmetry.space_group_name_H-M   'P 1'
#
loop_
_entity.id
_entity.type
_entity.pdbx_description
1 polymer ?
#
loop_
_entity_poly.entity_id
_entity_poly.type
_entity_poly.pdbx_seq_one_letter_code
_entity_poly.pdbx_strand_id
1 'polypeptide(L)'
;MSKATTIPGTDGQPRCRWCAAAPEFEPYHDREWGFPVADDIRLFEKICLESFQSGLSWRTILAKRESFRRAFSGFDFHEVAKYGDKQVASLLQDAGIVRHRGKIEAAIHNARCAVQLQAETGSLAAYFWRFQARPHRAAEPQTVSVSPESIALSKDLKKRGWKFVGPTTAFAFMQAMGLVNDHATGCVIGDKVAQARKAFKVPG
;
A
#
# COMPACT_ATOMS: atom_id res chain seq x y z
N MET A 1 17.15 26.82 -5.87
CA MET A 1 17.89 25.54 -6.00
C MET A 1 16.89 24.41 -5.86
N SER A 2 16.70 23.61 -6.91
CA SER A 2 15.88 22.39 -6.82
C SER A 2 16.49 21.51 -5.73
N LYS A 3 15.74 21.17 -4.68
CA LYS A 3 16.21 20.21 -3.67
C LYS A 3 16.43 18.89 -4.40
N ALA A 4 17.65 18.37 -4.39
CA ALA A 4 17.95 17.06 -4.97
C ALA A 4 16.93 16.02 -4.47
N THR A 5 16.29 15.30 -5.37
CA THR A 5 15.25 14.30 -5.05
C THR A 5 15.83 13.03 -4.44
N THR A 6 17.15 12.85 -4.53
CA THR A 6 17.91 11.78 -3.90
C THR A 6 18.88 12.28 -2.82
N ILE A 7 19.33 11.34 -1.98
CA ILE A 7 20.38 11.49 -0.97
C ILE A 7 21.23 10.21 -0.89
N PRO A 8 22.49 10.24 -0.43
CA PRO A 8 23.25 9.03 -0.12
C PRO A 8 22.58 8.24 1.01
N GLY A 9 22.39 6.93 0.83
CA GLY A 9 21.98 6.02 1.92
C GLY A 9 23.17 5.44 2.68
N THR A 10 22.93 4.40 3.50
CA THR A 10 23.95 3.82 4.40
C THR A 10 25.16 3.20 3.68
N ASP A 11 25.00 2.81 2.41
CA ASP A 11 26.07 2.28 1.54
C ASP A 11 26.68 3.33 0.59
N GLY A 12 26.33 4.62 0.77
CA GLY A 12 26.77 5.73 -0.08
C GLY A 12 26.04 5.89 -1.42
N GLN A 13 25.15 4.97 -1.78
CA GLN A 13 24.40 5.01 -3.04
C GLN A 13 23.17 5.92 -2.97
N PRO A 14 22.77 6.59 -4.07
CA PRO A 14 21.63 7.51 -4.07
C PRO A 14 20.29 6.77 -3.89
N ARG A 15 19.52 7.21 -2.90
CA ARG A 15 18.15 6.77 -2.57
C ARG A 15 17.18 7.93 -2.55
N CYS A 16 15.88 7.66 -2.58
CA CYS A 16 14.85 8.69 -2.44
C CYS A 16 15.03 9.47 -1.13
N ARG A 17 14.96 10.81 -1.18
CA ARG A 17 15.19 11.67 0.00
C ARG A 17 14.35 11.30 1.22
N TRP A 18 13.10 10.87 1.02
CA TRP A 18 12.20 10.53 2.11
C TRP A 18 12.66 9.32 2.94
N CYS A 19 13.54 8.46 2.41
CA CYS A 19 13.97 7.26 3.12
C CYS A 19 14.86 7.56 4.34
N ALA A 20 15.49 8.74 4.42
CA ALA A 20 16.27 9.14 5.60
C ALA A 20 15.43 9.77 6.73
N ALA A 21 14.10 9.88 6.57
CA ALA A 21 13.26 10.47 7.60
C ALA A 21 13.18 9.63 8.90
N ALA A 22 13.51 8.33 8.82
CA ALA A 22 13.60 7.44 9.97
C ALA A 22 14.48 6.21 9.66
N PRO A 23 15.19 5.61 10.64
CA PRO A 23 16.02 4.43 10.42
C PRO A 23 15.28 3.24 9.78
N GLU A 24 14.00 3.06 10.11
CA GLU A 24 13.16 1.99 9.58
C GLU A 24 12.74 2.20 8.11
N PHE A 25 12.90 3.40 7.55
CA PHE A 25 12.45 3.72 6.19
C PHE A 25 13.41 3.25 5.11
N GLU A 26 14.73 3.27 5.33
CA GLU A 26 15.68 2.79 4.33
C GLU A 26 15.50 1.29 4.03
N PRO A 27 15.38 0.38 5.03
CA PRO A 27 15.08 -1.03 4.76
C PRO A 27 13.74 -1.23 4.04
N TYR A 28 12.70 -0.48 4.43
CA TYR A 28 11.39 -0.54 3.77
C TYR A 28 11.45 -0.04 2.33
N HIS A 29 12.17 1.05 2.07
CA HIS A 29 12.43 1.58 0.73
C HIS A 29 13.18 0.57 -0.15
N ASP A 30 14.26 0.01 0.37
CA ASP A 30 15.19 -0.83 -0.40
C ASP A 30 14.63 -2.23 -0.70
N ARG A 31 13.73 -2.75 0.14
CA ARG A 31 13.29 -4.16 0.09
C ARG A 31 11.81 -4.33 -0.21
N GLU A 32 10.99 -3.30 -0.04
CA GLU A 32 9.54 -3.43 -0.16
C GLU A 32 8.93 -2.41 -1.12
N TRP A 33 9.22 -1.13 -0.94
CA TRP A 33 8.47 -0.07 -1.61
C TRP A 33 8.77 -0.01 -3.12
N GLY A 34 7.71 -0.11 -3.92
CA GLY A 34 7.80 -0.09 -5.39
C GLY A 34 8.03 -1.46 -6.01
N PHE A 35 8.41 -2.48 -5.25
CA PHE A 35 8.56 -3.82 -5.80
C PHE A 35 7.19 -4.42 -6.13
N PRO A 36 7.06 -5.13 -7.27
CA PRO A 36 5.79 -5.67 -7.72
C PRO A 36 5.33 -6.83 -6.80
N VAL A 37 4.07 -6.79 -6.36
CA VAL A 37 3.48 -7.79 -5.47
C VAL A 37 2.28 -8.48 -6.13
N ALA A 38 2.27 -9.82 -6.11
CA ALA A 38 1.15 -10.66 -6.56
C ALA A 38 0.41 -11.36 -5.41
N ASP A 39 0.92 -11.29 -4.18
CA ASP A 39 0.33 -11.97 -3.03
C ASP A 39 -0.91 -11.22 -2.53
N ASP A 40 -2.07 -11.87 -2.55
CA ASP A 40 -3.35 -11.25 -2.22
C ASP A 40 -3.43 -10.79 -0.76
N ILE A 41 -2.88 -11.56 0.17
CA ILE A 41 -2.83 -11.18 1.60
C ILE A 41 -2.00 -9.90 1.76
N ARG A 42 -0.86 -9.82 1.09
CA ARG A 42 0.02 -8.66 1.12
C ARG A 42 -0.62 -7.42 0.51
N LEU A 43 -1.31 -7.57 -0.61
CA LEU A 43 -2.05 -6.49 -1.25
C LEU A 43 -3.17 -5.98 -0.32
N PHE A 44 -3.92 -6.90 0.30
CA PHE A 44 -4.97 -6.57 1.25
C PHE A 44 -4.42 -5.88 2.51
N GLU A 45 -3.36 -6.43 3.12
CA GLU A 45 -2.63 -5.79 4.23
C GLU A 45 -2.30 -4.35 3.87
N LYS A 46 -1.68 -4.14 2.70
CA LYS A 46 -1.18 -2.84 2.33
C LYS A 46 -2.29 -1.81 2.16
N ILE A 47 -3.35 -2.13 1.42
CA ILE A 47 -4.45 -1.17 1.20
C ILE A 47 -5.17 -0.82 2.51
N CYS A 48 -5.27 -1.77 3.46
CA CYS A 48 -5.76 -1.48 4.80
C CYS A 48 -4.82 -0.56 5.58
N LEU A 49 -3.50 -0.82 5.56
CA LEU A 49 -2.52 0.04 6.25
C LEU A 49 -2.50 1.47 5.70
N GLU A 50 -2.60 1.65 4.38
CA GLU A 50 -2.74 2.98 3.77
C GLU A 50 -4.04 3.67 4.21
N SER A 51 -5.14 2.91 4.38
CA SER A 51 -6.39 3.44 4.92
C SER A 51 -6.24 3.90 6.38
N PHE A 52 -5.47 3.16 7.19
CA PHE A 52 -5.17 3.54 8.57
C PHE A 52 -4.29 4.79 8.67
N GLN A 53 -3.47 5.08 7.66
CA GLN A 53 -2.54 6.20 7.65
C GLN A 53 -3.22 7.59 7.60
N SER A 54 -4.47 7.71 7.13
CA SER A 54 -5.17 9.02 7.04
C SER A 54 -5.12 9.80 8.36
N GLY A 55 -4.43 10.95 8.38
CA GLY A 55 -4.25 11.80 9.58
C GLY A 55 -3.05 11.42 10.47
N LEU A 56 -2.17 10.53 10.02
CA LEU A 56 -0.96 10.06 10.71
C LEU A 56 0.23 10.03 9.76
N SER A 57 1.45 9.94 10.31
CA SER A 57 2.64 9.66 9.51
C SER A 57 2.68 8.19 9.08
N TRP A 58 3.24 7.89 7.90
CA TRP A 58 3.52 6.50 7.51
C TRP A 58 4.43 5.78 8.52
N ARG A 59 5.34 6.52 9.16
CA ARG A 59 6.20 6.01 10.25
C ARG A 59 5.40 5.38 11.37
N THR A 60 4.32 6.05 11.79
CA THR A 60 3.42 5.54 12.83
C THR A 60 2.81 4.20 12.44
N ILE A 61 2.42 4.04 11.18
CA ILE A 61 1.83 2.79 10.68
C ILE A 61 2.88 1.71 10.54
N LEU A 62 4.05 2.02 9.97
CA LEU A 62 5.15 1.09 9.80
C LEU A 62 5.64 0.54 11.15
N ALA A 63 5.81 1.40 12.16
CA ALA A 63 6.22 1.00 13.51
C ALA A 63 5.18 0.10 14.21
N LYS A 64 3.90 0.20 13.84
CA LYS A 64 2.80 -0.60 14.40
C LYS A 64 2.47 -1.84 13.57
N ARG A 65 3.17 -2.08 12.46
CA ARG A 65 2.79 -3.08 11.45
C ARG A 65 2.64 -4.49 12.00
N GLU A 66 3.58 -4.95 12.82
CA GLU A 66 3.48 -6.30 13.42
C GLU A 66 2.29 -6.40 14.40
N SER A 67 1.97 -5.32 15.12
CA SER A 67 0.78 -5.28 15.96
C SER A 67 -0.50 -5.33 15.13
N PHE A 68 -0.55 -4.61 14.00
CA PHE A 68 -1.66 -4.73 13.05
C PHE A 68 -1.81 -6.15 12.51
N ARG A 69 -0.72 -6.81 12.12
CA ARG A 69 -0.79 -8.21 11.65
C ARG A 69 -1.35 -9.13 12.73
N ARG A 70 -0.88 -9.04 13.98
CA ARG A 70 -1.44 -9.87 15.07
C ARG A 70 -2.93 -9.58 15.30
N ALA A 71 -3.31 -8.30 15.30
CA ALA A 71 -4.68 -7.85 15.54
C ALA A 71 -5.66 -8.32 14.44
N PHE A 72 -5.21 -8.33 13.19
CA PHE A 72 -6.02 -8.68 12.02
C PHE A 72 -5.67 -10.06 11.44
N SER A 73 -5.24 -11.04 12.26
CA SER A 73 -4.96 -12.42 11.83
C SER A 73 -4.06 -12.53 10.60
N GLY A 74 -2.94 -11.81 10.61
CA GLY A 74 -2.00 -11.74 9.48
C GLY A 74 -2.55 -11.03 8.25
N PHE A 75 -3.69 -10.34 8.37
CA PHE A 75 -4.49 -9.81 7.25
C PHE A 75 -5.02 -10.89 6.31
N ASP A 76 -5.22 -12.12 6.78
CA ASP A 76 -6.04 -13.09 6.05
C ASP A 76 -7.46 -12.54 5.93
N PHE A 77 -7.84 -12.06 4.73
CA PHE A 77 -9.13 -11.43 4.52
C PHE A 77 -10.30 -12.42 4.64
N HIS A 78 -10.09 -13.73 4.53
CA HIS A 78 -11.13 -14.71 4.83
C HIS A 78 -11.40 -14.80 6.32
N GLU A 79 -10.36 -14.71 7.16
CA GLU A 79 -10.50 -14.68 8.62
C GLU A 79 -11.04 -13.34 9.11
N VAL A 80 -10.48 -12.23 8.62
CA VAL A 80 -10.91 -10.87 9.01
C VAL A 80 -12.36 -10.60 8.59
N ALA A 81 -12.83 -11.16 7.47
CA ALA A 81 -14.22 -11.03 7.05
C ALA A 81 -15.24 -11.57 8.07
N LYS A 82 -14.83 -12.55 8.89
CA LYS A 82 -15.65 -13.19 9.94
C LYS A 82 -15.69 -12.38 11.23
N TYR A 83 -14.87 -11.34 11.38
CA TYR A 83 -14.85 -10.52 12.60
C TYR A 83 -16.21 -9.84 12.82
N GLY A 84 -16.69 -9.89 14.05
CA GLY A 84 -17.93 -9.24 14.49
C GLY A 84 -17.68 -8.22 15.60
N ASP A 85 -18.75 -7.80 16.28
CA ASP A 85 -18.72 -6.74 17.29
C ASP A 85 -17.76 -7.04 18.45
N LYS A 86 -17.62 -8.32 18.83
CA LYS A 86 -16.67 -8.75 19.86
C LYS A 86 -15.22 -8.45 19.46
N GLN A 87 -14.84 -8.76 18.22
CA GLN A 87 -13.50 -8.43 17.71
C GLN A 87 -13.31 -6.92 17.61
N VAL A 88 -14.31 -6.17 17.14
CA VAL A 88 -14.24 -4.69 17.12
C VAL A 88 -14.00 -4.13 18.52
N ALA A 89 -14.74 -4.59 19.52
CA ALA A 89 -14.59 -4.15 20.91
C ALA A 89 -13.18 -4.48 21.45
N SER A 90 -12.66 -5.67 21.16
CA SER A 90 -11.30 -6.06 21.54
C SER A 90 -10.23 -5.20 20.86
N LEU A 91 -10.35 -4.96 19.55
CA LEU A 91 -9.42 -4.15 18.77
C LEU A 91 -9.39 -2.69 19.23
N LEU A 92 -10.51 -2.16 19.71
CA LEU A 92 -10.58 -0.81 20.28
C LEU A 92 -9.80 -0.68 21.59
N GLN A 93 -9.47 -1.78 22.27
CA GLN A 93 -8.63 -1.77 23.47
C GLN A 93 -7.14 -1.98 23.17
N ASP A 94 -6.79 -2.43 21.96
CA ASP A 94 -5.40 -2.72 21.60
C ASP A 94 -4.61 -1.42 21.30
N ALA A 95 -3.75 -1.03 22.24
CA ALA A 95 -2.85 0.12 22.09
C ALA A 95 -1.73 -0.11 21.05
N GLY A 96 -1.52 -1.35 20.62
CA GLY A 96 -0.61 -1.74 19.55
C GLY A 96 -1.01 -1.18 18.19
N ILE A 97 -2.31 -0.94 17.94
CA ILE A 97 -2.84 -0.42 16.68
C ILE A 97 -3.39 1.01 16.79
N VAL A 98 -3.95 1.52 15.70
CA VAL A 98 -4.70 2.78 15.70
C VAL A 98 -6.15 2.51 16.12
N ARG A 99 -6.51 2.92 17.34
CA ARG A 99 -7.82 2.68 17.97
C ARG A 99 -8.92 3.61 17.43
N HIS A 100 -9.16 3.55 16.12
CA HIS A 100 -10.18 4.33 15.45
C HIS A 100 -11.30 3.40 14.94
N ARG A 101 -12.46 3.44 15.61
CA ARG A 101 -13.60 2.53 15.34
C ARG A 101 -13.94 2.43 13.85
N GLY A 102 -14.17 3.56 13.18
CA GLY A 102 -14.55 3.55 11.76
C GLY A 102 -13.49 2.95 10.81
N LYS A 103 -12.20 2.94 11.20
CA LYS A 103 -11.12 2.37 10.37
C LYS A 103 -10.99 0.87 10.62
N ILE A 104 -11.18 0.43 11.87
CA ILE A 104 -11.27 -0.99 12.24
C ILE A 104 -12.46 -1.64 11.52
N GLU A 105 -13.64 -1.05 11.63
CA GLU A 105 -14.86 -1.53 10.96
C GLU A 105 -14.71 -1.49 9.43
N ALA A 106 -14.01 -0.49 8.88
CA ALA A 106 -13.68 -0.44 7.46
C ALA A 106 -12.76 -1.57 7.02
N ALA A 107 -11.71 -1.90 7.77
CA ALA A 107 -10.83 -3.02 7.45
C ALA A 107 -11.59 -4.36 7.43
N ILE A 108 -12.48 -4.58 8.40
CA ILE A 108 -13.34 -5.76 8.46
C ILE A 108 -14.33 -5.80 7.29
N HIS A 109 -14.95 -4.67 6.95
CA HIS A 109 -15.84 -4.57 5.80
C HIS A 109 -15.08 -4.82 4.48
N ASN A 110 -13.92 -4.21 4.31
CA ASN A 110 -13.07 -4.38 3.15
C ASN A 110 -12.59 -5.83 2.99
N ALA A 111 -12.40 -6.57 4.07
CA ALA A 111 -12.10 -8.00 4.00
C ALA A 111 -13.23 -8.80 3.34
N ARG A 112 -14.50 -8.46 3.65
CA ARG A 112 -15.66 -9.08 2.98
C ARG A 112 -15.72 -8.70 1.49
N CYS A 113 -15.43 -7.44 1.17
CA CYS A 113 -15.31 -7.00 -0.23
C CYS A 113 -14.14 -7.70 -0.95
N ALA A 114 -13.04 -8.01 -0.27
CA ALA A 114 -11.91 -8.73 -0.82
C ALA A 114 -12.26 -10.18 -1.16
N VAL A 115 -12.98 -10.89 -0.28
CA VAL A 115 -13.50 -12.24 -0.57
C VAL A 115 -14.38 -12.23 -1.83
N GLN A 116 -15.30 -11.27 -1.94
CA GLN A 116 -16.16 -11.13 -3.12
C GLN A 116 -15.34 -10.83 -4.39
N LEU A 117 -14.40 -9.88 -4.30
CA LEU A 117 -13.57 -9.48 -5.41
C LEU A 117 -12.67 -10.62 -5.90
N GLN A 118 -12.10 -11.41 -4.98
CA GLN A 118 -11.34 -12.61 -5.33
C GLN A 118 -12.21 -13.63 -6.07
N ALA A 119 -13.45 -13.87 -5.61
CA ALA A 119 -14.38 -14.77 -6.30
C ALA A 119 -14.74 -14.29 -7.73
N GLU A 120 -14.84 -12.98 -7.94
CA GLU A 120 -15.14 -12.38 -9.26
C GLU A 120 -13.95 -12.36 -10.22
N THR A 121 -12.74 -12.18 -9.70
CA THR A 121 -11.55 -11.85 -10.51
C THR A 121 -10.43 -12.87 -10.41
N GLY A 122 -10.65 -13.97 -9.68
CA GLY A 122 -9.66 -15.01 -9.39
C GLY A 122 -8.68 -14.63 -8.28
N SER A 123 -8.16 -13.40 -8.29
CA SER A 123 -7.25 -12.87 -7.26
C SER A 123 -7.35 -11.35 -7.13
N LEU A 124 -7.03 -10.83 -5.94
CA LEU A 124 -6.90 -9.38 -5.75
C LEU A 124 -5.79 -8.81 -6.63
N ALA A 125 -4.70 -9.55 -6.84
CA ALA A 125 -3.62 -9.17 -7.73
C ALA A 125 -4.11 -8.99 -9.18
N ALA A 126 -4.83 -9.97 -9.74
CA ALA A 126 -5.40 -9.87 -11.09
C ALA A 126 -6.30 -8.64 -11.23
N TYR A 127 -7.06 -8.28 -10.19
CA TYR A 127 -7.84 -7.04 -10.17
C TYR A 127 -6.96 -5.77 -10.10
N PHE A 128 -6.10 -5.64 -9.09
CA PHE A 128 -5.36 -4.40 -8.83
C PHE A 128 -4.40 -4.04 -9.97
N TRP A 129 -3.73 -5.04 -10.54
CA TRP A 129 -2.76 -4.81 -11.61
C TRP A 129 -3.37 -4.30 -12.93
N ARG A 130 -4.69 -4.41 -13.13
CA ARG A 130 -5.40 -3.76 -14.24
C ARG A 130 -5.29 -2.23 -14.20
N PHE A 131 -4.99 -1.67 -13.02
CA PHE A 131 -4.85 -0.23 -12.78
C PHE A 131 -3.37 0.23 -12.75
N GLN A 132 -2.41 -0.60 -13.14
CA GLN A 132 -1.00 -0.18 -13.16
C GLN A 132 -0.77 1.07 -14.01
N ALA A 133 0.16 1.92 -13.57
CA ALA A 133 0.48 3.15 -14.30
C ALA A 133 1.02 2.82 -15.69
N ARG A 134 0.56 3.58 -16.70
CA ARG A 134 1.06 3.46 -18.07
C ARG A 134 2.28 4.37 -18.25
N PRO A 135 3.44 3.87 -18.71
CA PRO A 135 4.70 4.64 -18.72
C PRO A 135 4.60 6.00 -19.43
N HIS A 136 3.85 6.10 -20.53
CA HIS A 136 3.70 7.33 -21.32
C HIS A 136 2.76 8.38 -20.69
N ARG A 137 2.13 8.09 -19.54
CA ARG A 137 1.21 8.98 -18.83
C ARG A 137 1.63 9.25 -17.38
N ALA A 138 2.76 8.68 -16.95
CA ALA A 138 3.25 8.88 -15.60
C ALA A 138 3.74 10.31 -15.42
N ALA A 139 3.33 10.94 -14.33
CA ALA A 139 3.93 12.19 -13.87
C ALA A 139 5.42 11.96 -13.52
N GLU A 140 6.18 13.05 -13.40
CA GLU A 140 7.52 12.97 -12.85
C GLU A 140 7.48 12.34 -11.44
N PRO A 141 8.38 11.39 -11.12
CA PRO A 141 8.32 10.68 -9.86
C PRO A 141 8.30 11.60 -8.63
N GLN A 142 7.46 11.27 -7.65
CA GLN A 142 7.33 11.98 -6.37
C GLN A 142 6.84 13.44 -6.47
N THR A 143 6.27 13.84 -7.61
CA THR A 143 5.73 15.21 -7.81
C THR A 143 4.23 15.33 -7.58
N VAL A 144 3.50 14.22 -7.55
CA VAL A 144 2.04 14.17 -7.42
C VAL A 144 1.60 13.23 -6.29
N SER A 145 0.40 13.44 -5.75
CA SER A 145 -0.21 12.60 -4.72
C SER A 145 -1.38 11.75 -5.23
N VAL A 146 -1.74 11.91 -6.50
CA VAL A 146 -2.79 11.15 -7.21
C VAL A 146 -2.40 10.99 -8.69
N SER A 147 -2.98 10.00 -9.36
CA SER A 147 -2.87 9.79 -10.80
C SER A 147 -4.24 9.46 -11.41
N PRO A 148 -4.43 9.58 -12.74
CA PRO A 148 -5.65 9.12 -13.39
C PRO A 148 -6.01 7.67 -13.03
N GLU A 149 -5.01 6.80 -12.94
CA GLU A 149 -5.16 5.40 -12.57
C GLU A 149 -5.57 5.23 -11.10
N SER A 150 -5.01 6.01 -10.16
CA SER A 150 -5.41 5.93 -8.75
C SER A 150 -6.82 6.47 -8.50
N ILE A 151 -7.24 7.48 -9.27
CA ILE A 151 -8.62 7.99 -9.27
C ILE A 151 -9.56 6.90 -9.79
N ALA A 152 -9.21 6.22 -10.89
CA ALA A 152 -9.98 5.12 -11.44
C ALA A 152 -10.11 3.95 -10.46
N LEU A 153 -8.99 3.53 -9.84
CA LEU A 153 -8.97 2.48 -8.83
C LEU A 153 -9.83 2.84 -7.61
N SER A 154 -9.68 4.06 -7.08
CA SER A 154 -10.49 4.54 -5.95
C SER A 154 -11.99 4.53 -6.28
N LYS A 155 -12.36 4.98 -7.48
CA LYS A 155 -13.75 5.00 -7.92
C LYS A 155 -14.34 3.60 -8.04
N ASP A 156 -13.61 2.65 -8.62
CA ASP A 156 -14.09 1.27 -8.78
C ASP A 156 -14.20 0.55 -7.44
N LEU A 157 -13.19 0.68 -6.56
CA LEU A 157 -13.25 0.12 -5.20
C LEU A 157 -14.44 0.67 -4.41
N LYS A 158 -14.68 2.00 -4.45
CA LYS A 158 -15.84 2.61 -3.79
C LYS A 158 -17.16 2.09 -4.35
N LYS A 159 -17.26 1.91 -5.68
CA LYS A 159 -18.44 1.31 -6.32
C LYS A 159 -18.69 -0.12 -5.82
N ARG A 160 -17.63 -0.85 -5.49
CA ARG A 160 -17.64 -2.19 -4.88
C ARG A 160 -17.84 -2.19 -3.36
N GLY A 161 -18.09 -1.04 -2.75
CA GLY A 161 -18.36 -0.89 -1.31
C GLY A 161 -17.14 -0.68 -0.42
N TRP A 162 -15.92 -0.72 -0.96
CA TRP A 162 -14.71 -0.51 -0.15
C TRP A 162 -14.71 0.87 0.51
N LYS A 163 -14.22 0.92 1.75
CA LYS A 163 -14.19 2.11 2.61
C LYS A 163 -12.75 2.60 2.81
N PHE A 164 -12.60 3.91 3.03
CA PHE A 164 -11.30 4.59 3.26
C PHE A 164 -10.27 4.46 2.13
N VAL A 165 -10.73 4.17 0.90
CA VAL A 165 -9.89 4.01 -0.30
C VAL A 165 -9.95 5.25 -1.20
N GLY A 166 -9.60 6.43 -0.68
CA GLY A 166 -9.55 7.67 -1.48
C GLY A 166 -8.46 7.65 -2.56
N PRO A 167 -8.47 8.56 -3.56
CA PRO A 167 -7.47 8.56 -4.65
C PRO A 167 -6.02 8.67 -4.17
N THR A 168 -5.78 9.41 -3.08
CA THR A 168 -4.46 9.53 -2.45
C THR A 168 -4.03 8.22 -1.78
N THR A 169 -4.92 7.58 -1.02
CA THR A 169 -4.70 6.24 -0.44
C THR A 169 -4.43 5.20 -1.53
N ALA A 170 -5.21 5.23 -2.62
CA ALA A 170 -5.02 4.35 -3.76
C ALA A 170 -3.66 4.60 -4.44
N PHE A 171 -3.22 5.85 -4.56
CA PHE A 171 -1.91 6.15 -5.16
C PHE A 171 -0.76 5.67 -4.26
N ALA A 172 -0.85 5.90 -2.95
CA ALA A 172 0.13 5.40 -1.98
C ALA A 172 0.24 3.86 -2.02
N PHE A 173 -0.91 3.17 -2.11
CA PHE A 173 -0.96 1.72 -2.33
C PHE A 173 -0.27 1.31 -3.65
N MET A 174 -0.60 1.99 -4.76
CA MET A 174 -0.01 1.71 -6.06
C MET A 174 1.50 1.90 -6.08
N GLN A 175 2.00 2.97 -5.46
CA GLN A 175 3.43 3.22 -5.30
C GLN A 175 4.08 2.09 -4.51
N ALA A 176 3.50 1.73 -3.36
CA ALA A 176 4.12 0.78 -2.48
C ALA A 176 4.12 -0.66 -3.00
N MET A 177 3.08 -1.08 -3.73
CA MET A 177 2.94 -2.44 -4.27
C MET A 177 3.45 -2.58 -5.71
N GLY A 178 4.12 -1.55 -6.21
CA GLY A 178 4.81 -1.60 -7.50
C GLY A 178 3.91 -1.50 -8.72
N LEU A 179 2.66 -1.03 -8.58
CA LEU A 179 1.78 -0.70 -9.71
C LEU A 179 2.29 0.55 -10.44
N VAL A 180 2.97 1.46 -9.75
CA VAL A 180 3.79 2.56 -10.30
C VAL A 180 5.21 2.50 -9.71
N ASN A 181 6.23 2.78 -10.52
CA ASN A 181 7.59 2.97 -10.03
C ASN A 181 7.79 4.46 -9.84
N ASP A 182 7.64 4.92 -8.60
CA ASP A 182 7.70 6.34 -8.25
C ASP A 182 8.98 6.68 -7.49
N HIS A 183 10.01 5.86 -7.62
CA HIS A 183 11.35 6.18 -7.13
C HIS A 183 11.87 7.44 -7.85
N ALA A 184 12.51 8.34 -7.10
CA ALA A 184 13.12 9.54 -7.64
C ALA A 184 14.14 9.20 -8.74
N THR A 185 14.22 10.02 -9.78
CA THR A 185 15.24 9.89 -10.84
C THR A 185 16.63 9.82 -10.21
N GLY A 186 17.39 8.78 -10.55
CA GLY A 186 18.73 8.52 -10.01
C GLY A 186 18.75 7.71 -8.69
N CYS A 187 17.61 7.27 -8.17
CA CYS A 187 17.57 6.32 -7.06
C CYS A 187 17.97 4.91 -7.53
N VAL A 188 18.98 4.30 -6.90
CA VAL A 188 19.45 2.95 -7.27
C VAL A 188 18.40 1.85 -7.08
N ILE A 189 17.45 2.05 -6.17
CA ILE A 189 16.35 1.12 -5.95
C ILE A 189 15.28 1.28 -7.05
N GLY A 190 15.14 2.47 -7.63
CA GLY A 190 14.27 2.71 -8.77
C GLY A 190 14.61 1.82 -9.96
N ASP A 191 15.91 1.63 -10.25
CA ASP A 191 16.38 0.74 -11.32
C ASP A 191 16.09 -0.74 -11.00
N LYS A 192 16.32 -1.16 -9.76
CA LYS A 192 16.00 -2.54 -9.31
C LYS A 192 14.50 -2.83 -9.42
N VAL A 193 13.66 -1.87 -9.01
CA VAL A 193 12.21 -1.95 -9.16
C VAL A 193 11.81 -2.01 -10.63
N ALA A 194 12.42 -1.18 -11.49
CA ALA A 194 12.13 -1.21 -12.93
C ALA A 194 12.47 -2.57 -13.55
N GLN A 195 13.58 -3.19 -13.16
CA GLN A 195 13.95 -4.54 -13.58
C GLN A 195 12.97 -5.59 -13.05
N ALA A 196 12.63 -5.56 -11.77
CA ALA A 196 11.67 -6.47 -11.17
C ALA A 196 10.30 -6.39 -11.86
N ARG A 197 9.82 -5.18 -12.17
CA ARG A 197 8.57 -4.96 -12.91
C ARG A 197 8.59 -5.51 -14.33
N LYS A 198 9.73 -5.45 -15.02
CA LYS A 198 9.87 -6.05 -16.36
C LYS A 198 9.80 -7.57 -16.32
N ALA A 199 10.34 -8.18 -15.25
CA ALA A 199 10.30 -9.63 -15.04
C ALA A 199 8.97 -10.12 -14.44
N PHE A 200 8.19 -9.22 -13.84
CA PHE A 200 6.95 -9.55 -13.16
C PHE A 200 5.85 -9.94 -14.15
N LYS A 201 5.23 -11.10 -13.90
CA LYS A 201 4.06 -11.56 -14.64
C LYS A 201 2.82 -11.19 -13.85
N VAL A 202 2.02 -10.29 -14.40
CA VAL A 202 0.72 -9.92 -13.84
C VAL A 202 -0.16 -11.18 -13.80
N PRO A 203 -0.71 -11.56 -12.63
CA PRO A 203 -1.67 -12.65 -12.53
C PRO A 203 -2.90 -12.38 -13.41
N GLY A 204 -3.38 -13.42 -14.09
CA GLY A 204 -4.52 -13.37 -15.02
C GLY A 204 -5.68 -14.25 -14.57
#